data_AF-X1U8S5-F1
#
_entry.id   AF-X1U8S5-F1
#
_cell.length_a   1.000
_cell.length_b   1.000
_cell.length_c   1.000
_cell.angle_alpha   90.00
_cell.angle_beta   90.00
_cell.angle_gamma   90.00
#
_symmetry.space_group_name_H-M   'P 1'
#
loop_
_entity.id
_entity.type
_entity.pdbx_description
1 polymer ?
#
loop_
_entity_poly.entity_id
_entity_poly.type
_entity_poly.pdbx_seq_one_letter_code
_entity_poly.pdbx_strand_id
1 'polypeptide(L)'
;NFLDIAPLFEHLFPALSEGFYAARQREKEELNRFNGKVKVDPELVDPRLNRGLVVSSSRLELIAFCPYLYFLKYILKIKSPKEMIEDPVVWLDPSEKGIIFHQIFEEFYKKLCLAEYKNQSAESRISRGLPGMNPEVS
;
A
#
# COMPACT_ATOMS: atom_id res chain seq x y z
N ASN A 1 -32.04 36.00 23.74
CA ASN A 1 -31.69 35.93 22.31
C ASN A 1 -30.28 35.41 22.15
N PHE A 2 -30.11 34.16 21.74
CA PHE A 2 -28.79 33.58 21.40
C PHE A 2 -28.11 34.30 20.22
N LEU A 3 -28.90 35.02 19.41
CA LEU A 3 -28.46 35.79 18.25
C LEU A 3 -27.73 37.11 18.59
N ASP A 4 -27.84 37.65 19.82
CA ASP A 4 -27.22 38.94 20.20
C ASP A 4 -25.74 38.83 20.61
N ILE A 5 -25.27 37.64 20.97
CA ILE A 5 -23.90 37.42 21.46
C ILE A 5 -22.91 37.02 20.37
N ALA A 6 -23.40 36.71 19.16
CA ALA A 6 -22.56 36.33 18.03
C ALA A 6 -21.45 37.36 17.71
N PRO A 7 -21.74 38.68 17.65
CA PRO A 7 -20.70 39.67 17.35
C PRO A 7 -19.63 39.76 18.46
N LEU A 8 -20.04 39.59 19.73
CA LEU A 8 -19.14 39.59 20.88
C LEU A 8 -18.22 38.35 20.86
N PHE A 9 -18.76 37.21 20.46
CA PHE A 9 -18.06 35.95 20.38
C PHE A 9 -17.00 35.93 19.26
N GLU A 10 -17.31 36.58 18.13
CA GLU A 10 -16.35 36.75 17.02
C GLU A 10 -15.13 37.59 17.42
N HIS A 11 -15.32 38.57 18.31
CA HIS A 11 -14.22 39.42 18.80
C HIS A 11 -13.38 38.74 19.90
N LEU A 12 -14.03 37.99 20.80
CA LEU A 12 -13.36 37.32 21.91
C LEU A 12 -12.63 36.03 21.49
N PHE A 13 -13.12 35.34 20.45
CA PHE A 13 -12.55 34.09 19.96
C PHE A 13 -12.35 34.09 18.44
N PRO A 14 -11.39 34.87 17.92
CA PRO A 14 -11.17 35.02 16.48
C PRO A 14 -10.93 33.68 15.76
N ALA A 15 -10.13 32.79 16.36
CA ALA A 15 -9.83 31.49 15.78
C ALA A 15 -11.08 30.59 15.64
N LEU A 16 -12.01 30.69 16.59
CA LEU A 16 -13.26 29.92 16.55
C LEU A 16 -14.23 30.50 15.50
N SER A 17 -14.29 31.84 15.39
CA SER A 17 -15.02 32.52 14.31
C SER A 17 -14.49 32.12 12.92
N GLU A 18 -13.17 32.11 12.74
CA GLU A 18 -12.53 31.63 11.51
C GLU A 18 -12.89 30.17 11.22
N GLY A 19 -12.95 29.31 12.25
CA GLY A 19 -13.42 27.93 12.14
C GLY A 19 -14.86 27.84 11.61
N PHE A 20 -15.79 28.61 12.19
CA PHE A 20 -17.18 28.66 11.71
C PHE A 20 -17.30 29.23 10.30
N TYR A 21 -16.50 30.24 9.98
CA TYR A 21 -16.43 30.77 8.63
C TYR A 21 -15.96 29.70 7.64
N ALA A 22 -14.84 29.03 7.92
CA ALA A 22 -14.31 27.96 7.07
C ALA A 22 -15.30 26.79 6.92
N ALA A 23 -16.00 26.40 7.99
CA ALA A 23 -17.04 25.37 7.95
C ALA A 23 -18.17 25.76 6.97
N ARG A 24 -18.72 26.97 7.09
CA ARG A 24 -19.76 27.49 6.17
C ARG A 24 -19.28 27.56 4.73
N GLN A 25 -18.01 27.87 4.47
CA GLN A 25 -17.48 27.89 3.09
C GLN A 25 -17.27 26.48 2.52
N ARG A 26 -17.02 25.45 3.34
CA ARG A 26 -16.91 24.06 2.89
C ARG A 26 -18.25 23.44 2.49
N GLU A 27 -19.35 23.94 3.05
CA GLU A 27 -20.71 23.52 2.66
C GLU A 27 -21.11 24.02 1.27
N LYS A 28 -20.47 25.08 0.78
CA LYS A 28 -20.73 25.62 -0.57
C LYS A 28 -20.07 24.74 -1.63
N GLU A 29 -20.81 24.37 -2.67
CA GLU A 29 -20.28 23.56 -3.79
C GLU A 29 -19.33 24.31 -4.73
N GLU A 30 -19.23 25.63 -4.59
CA GLU A 30 -18.36 26.47 -5.43
C GLU A 30 -16.89 26.31 -5.07
N LEU A 31 -16.03 26.34 -6.09
CA LEU A 31 -14.58 26.36 -5.89
C LEU A 31 -14.20 27.62 -5.11
N ASN A 32 -13.58 27.42 -3.95
CA ASN A 32 -13.15 28.49 -3.08
C ASN A 32 -11.88 28.08 -2.33
N ARG A 33 -11.31 28.98 -1.51
CA ARG A 33 -10.07 28.69 -0.76
C ARG A 33 -10.16 27.51 0.21
N PHE A 34 -11.37 27.06 0.55
CA PHE A 34 -11.65 25.95 1.45
C PHE A 34 -12.26 24.73 0.74
N ASN A 35 -12.77 24.89 -0.48
CA ASN A 35 -13.40 23.81 -1.24
C ASN A 35 -12.77 23.65 -2.63
N GLY A 36 -12.28 22.45 -2.92
CA GLY A 36 -11.73 22.09 -4.23
C GLY A 36 -12.82 21.61 -5.19
N LYS A 37 -12.58 21.69 -6.51
CA LYS A 37 -13.50 21.18 -7.55
C LYS A 37 -13.27 19.70 -7.90
N VAL A 38 -12.77 18.92 -6.95
CA VAL A 38 -12.44 17.50 -7.18
C VAL A 38 -13.65 16.67 -6.79
N LYS A 39 -14.42 16.22 -7.79
CA LYS A 39 -15.50 15.25 -7.59
C LYS A 39 -14.92 13.84 -7.68
N VAL A 40 -14.75 13.20 -6.53
CA VAL A 40 -14.31 11.81 -6.42
C VAL A 40 -15.33 11.08 -5.58
N ASP A 41 -15.78 9.93 -6.07
CA ASP A 41 -16.69 9.05 -5.36
C ASP A 41 -15.95 8.38 -4.16
N PRO A 42 -16.35 8.65 -2.91
CA PRO A 42 -15.74 8.04 -1.73
C PRO A 42 -15.80 6.51 -1.76
N GLU A 43 -16.84 5.92 -2.36
CA GLU A 43 -17.00 4.46 -2.45
C GLU A 43 -15.96 3.81 -3.38
N LEU A 44 -15.30 4.59 -4.23
CA LEU A 44 -14.23 4.08 -5.10
C LEU A 44 -12.85 4.21 -4.48
N VAL A 45 -12.64 5.19 -3.60
CA VAL A 45 -11.29 5.58 -3.15
C VAL A 45 -11.02 5.40 -1.66
N ASP A 46 -12.06 5.41 -0.81
CA ASP A 46 -11.89 5.24 0.63
C ASP A 46 -11.79 3.75 0.97
N PRO A 47 -10.63 3.26 1.47
CA PRO A 47 -10.46 1.86 1.84
C PRO A 47 -11.42 1.38 2.95
N ARG A 48 -12.01 2.30 3.72
CA ARG A 48 -12.97 1.98 4.79
C ARG A 48 -14.36 1.68 4.24
N LEU A 49 -14.70 2.29 3.11
CA LEU A 49 -15.98 2.09 2.42
C LEU A 49 -15.87 0.99 1.36
N ASN A 50 -14.75 0.96 0.63
CA ASN A 50 -14.49 -0.01 -0.42
C ASN A 50 -13.67 -1.20 0.08
N ARG A 51 -14.35 -2.26 0.51
CA ARG A 51 -13.68 -3.51 0.91
C ARG A 51 -12.99 -4.26 -0.25
N GLY A 52 -13.32 -3.92 -1.50
CA GLY A 52 -12.67 -4.48 -2.70
C GLY A 52 -11.41 -3.72 -3.13
N LEU A 53 -11.11 -2.58 -2.51
CA LEU A 53 -9.95 -1.78 -2.86
C LEU A 53 -8.67 -2.45 -2.37
N VAL A 54 -7.86 -2.95 -3.31
CA VAL A 54 -6.54 -3.50 -2.99
C VAL A 54 -5.58 -2.36 -2.68
N VAL A 55 -5.03 -2.38 -1.47
CA VAL A 55 -4.04 -1.41 -0.99
C VAL A 55 -2.79 -2.13 -0.51
N SER A 56 -1.61 -1.62 -0.86
CA SER A 56 -0.35 -2.11 -0.31
C SER A 56 -0.08 -1.52 1.07
N SER A 57 0.78 -2.16 1.86
CA SER A 57 1.20 -1.64 3.17
C SER A 57 1.79 -0.23 3.08
N SER A 58 2.65 0.03 2.09
CA SER A 58 3.23 1.36 1.88
C SER A 58 2.17 2.42 1.52
N ARG A 59 1.05 2.02 0.89
CA ARG A 59 -0.07 2.93 0.61
C ARG A 59 -0.82 3.30 1.90
N LEU A 60 -0.98 2.35 2.82
CA LEU A 60 -1.59 2.58 4.14
C LEU A 60 -0.67 3.39 5.06
N GLU A 61 0.63 3.13 5.01
CA GLU A 61 1.63 3.92 5.71
C GLU A 61 1.59 5.39 5.23
N LEU A 62 1.51 5.61 3.91
CA LEU A 62 1.50 6.97 3.36
C LEU A 62 0.27 7.77 3.80
N ILE A 63 -0.93 7.18 3.84
CA ILE A 63 -2.12 7.91 4.31
C ILE A 63 -2.03 8.25 5.80
N ALA A 64 -1.39 7.38 6.61
CA ALA A 64 -1.17 7.64 8.03
C ALA A 64 -0.09 8.71 8.26
N PHE A 65 0.99 8.69 7.48
CA PHE A 65 2.10 9.63 7.59
C PHE A 65 1.78 11.02 7.03
N CYS A 66 1.25 11.08 5.80
CA CYS A 66 0.94 12.33 5.11
C CYS A 66 -0.31 12.19 4.22
N PRO A 67 -1.51 12.51 4.75
CA PRO A 67 -2.76 12.44 4.00
C PRO A 67 -2.75 13.28 2.73
N TYR A 68 -2.07 14.43 2.75
CA TYR A 68 -1.97 15.31 1.58
C TYR A 68 -1.18 14.67 0.44
N LEU A 69 -0.02 14.07 0.75
CA LEU A 69 0.77 13.37 -0.26
C LEU A 69 0.03 12.14 -0.81
N TYR A 70 -0.72 11.43 0.03
CA TYR A 70 -1.63 10.37 -0.41
C TYR A 70 -2.67 10.89 -1.40
N PHE A 71 -3.31 12.02 -1.10
CA PHE A 71 -4.28 12.65 -2.00
C PHE A 71 -3.67 12.97 -3.37
N LEU A 72 -2.49 13.61 -3.39
CA LEU A 72 -1.80 13.92 -4.66
C LEU A 72 -1.43 12.65 -5.45
N LYS A 73 -0.84 11.66 -4.77
CA LYS A 73 -0.27 10.47 -5.42
C LYS A 73 -1.31 9.41 -5.81
N TYR A 74 -2.29 9.15 -4.97
CA TYR A 74 -3.23 8.03 -5.16
C TYR A 74 -4.62 8.46 -5.59
N ILE A 75 -5.08 9.67 -5.20
CA ILE A 75 -6.39 10.19 -5.60
C ILE A 75 -6.26 10.96 -6.91
N LEU A 76 -5.38 11.98 -6.96
CA LEU A 76 -5.13 12.77 -8.16
C LEU A 76 -4.18 12.10 -9.16
N LYS A 77 -3.47 11.04 -8.74
CA LYS A 77 -2.52 10.26 -9.56
C LYS A 77 -1.43 11.12 -10.19
N ILE A 78 -0.97 12.14 -9.47
CA ILE A 78 0.13 12.99 -9.89
C ILE A 78 1.41 12.15 -9.88
N LYS A 79 2.09 12.11 -11.03
CA LYS A 79 3.39 11.45 -11.16
C LYS A 79 4.48 12.48 -10.89
N SER A 80 5.36 12.19 -9.93
CA SER A 80 6.61 12.94 -9.81
C SER A 80 7.42 12.76 -11.10
N PRO A 81 8.04 13.83 -11.63
CA PRO A 81 9.03 13.69 -12.68
C PRO A 81 10.09 12.69 -12.23
N LYS A 82 10.47 11.76 -13.11
CA LYS A 82 11.58 10.85 -12.84
C LYS A 82 12.86 11.66 -13.06
N GLU A 83 13.51 12.10 -11.98
CA GLU A 83 14.84 12.70 -12.09
C GLU A 83 15.82 11.62 -12.56
N MET A 84 16.28 11.72 -13.81
CA MET A 84 17.36 10.88 -14.36
C MET A 84 18.72 11.49 -13.99
N ILE A 85 19.00 11.59 -12.69
CA ILE A 85 20.37 11.84 -12.25
C ILE A 85 20.97 10.47 -11.94
N GLU A 86 21.52 9.84 -12.97
CA GLU A 86 22.33 8.63 -12.79
C GLU A 86 23.64 9.06 -12.13
N ASP A 87 23.78 8.77 -10.83
CA ASP A 87 25.06 8.90 -10.14
C ASP A 87 25.98 7.77 -10.63
N PRO A 88 27.08 8.06 -11.35
CA PRO A 88 27.96 7.04 -11.90
C PRO A 88 28.65 6.19 -10.83
N VAL A 89 28.60 6.57 -9.55
CA VAL A 89 29.12 5.79 -8.42
C VAL A 89 28.06 4.83 -7.86
N VAL A 90 26.77 5.09 -8.08
CA VAL A 90 25.67 4.26 -7.58
C VAL A 90 25.22 3.29 -8.66
N TRP A 91 25.74 2.06 -8.58
CA TRP A 91 25.41 1.02 -9.55
C TRP A 91 23.93 0.56 -9.50
N LEU A 92 23.33 0.48 -8.31
CA LEU A 92 21.94 0.04 -8.09
C LEU A 92 21.35 0.74 -6.85
N ASP A 93 20.12 1.22 -6.96
CA ASP A 93 19.35 1.77 -5.85
C ASP A 93 19.02 0.68 -4.80
N PRO A 94 18.91 1.00 -3.50
CA PRO A 94 18.53 0.03 -2.48
C PRO A 94 17.24 -0.75 -2.79
N SER A 95 16.24 -0.11 -3.41
CA SER A 95 14.99 -0.77 -3.84
C SER A 95 15.27 -1.82 -4.91
N GLU A 96 16.08 -1.47 -5.92
CA GLU A 96 16.44 -2.37 -7.01
C GLU A 96 17.24 -3.57 -6.50
N LYS A 97 18.20 -3.34 -5.60
CA LYS A 97 18.95 -4.41 -4.91
C LYS A 97 18.01 -5.36 -4.17
N GLY A 98 17.05 -4.82 -3.42
CA GLY A 98 16.06 -5.61 -2.71
C GLY A 98 15.24 -6.50 -3.63
N ILE A 99 14.76 -5.94 -4.76
CA ILE A 99 14.00 -6.69 -5.77
C ILE A 99 14.83 -7.87 -6.32
N ILE A 100 16.08 -7.61 -6.70
CA ILE A 100 16.97 -8.64 -7.24
C ILE A 100 17.20 -9.75 -6.21
N PHE A 101 17.45 -9.40 -4.94
CA PHE A 101 17.64 -10.39 -3.89
C PHE A 101 16.39 -11.23 -3.65
N HIS A 102 15.22 -10.62 -3.61
CA HIS A 102 13.96 -11.36 -3.48
C HIS A 102 13.77 -12.36 -4.63
N GLN A 103 14.06 -11.97 -5.87
CA GLN A 103 13.97 -12.85 -7.03
C GLN A 103 14.94 -14.03 -6.95
N ILE A 104 16.21 -13.77 -6.58
CA ILE A 104 17.22 -14.83 -6.43
C ILE A 104 16.79 -15.82 -5.36
N PHE A 105 16.36 -15.33 -4.19
CA PHE A 105 15.94 -16.21 -3.10
C PHE A 105 14.70 -17.01 -3.45
N GLU A 106 13.71 -16.40 -4.08
CA GLU A 106 12.50 -17.10 -4.55
C GLU A 106 12.88 -18.28 -5.47
N GLU A 107 13.70 -18.03 -6.48
CA GLU A 107 14.13 -19.05 -7.43
C GLU A 107 15.00 -20.14 -6.77
N PHE A 108 15.85 -19.76 -5.83
CA PHE A 108 16.64 -20.70 -5.05
C PHE A 108 15.76 -21.64 -4.23
N TYR A 109 14.79 -21.11 -3.48
CA TYR A 109 13.89 -21.92 -2.66
C TYR A 109 12.99 -22.82 -3.51
N LYS A 110 12.46 -22.33 -4.63
CA LYS A 110 11.70 -23.17 -5.58
C LYS A 110 12.52 -24.38 -6.03
N LYS A 111 13.79 -24.18 -6.38
CA LYS A 111 14.69 -25.27 -6.81
C LYS A 111 14.96 -26.26 -5.68
N LEU A 112 15.18 -25.80 -4.45
CA LEU A 112 15.36 -26.67 -3.30
C LEU A 112 14.12 -27.54 -3.04
N CYS A 113 12.93 -26.92 -2.98
CA CYS A 113 11.69 -27.67 -2.78
C CYS A 113 11.47 -28.70 -3.90
N LEU A 114 11.68 -28.33 -5.17
CA LEU A 114 11.55 -29.27 -6.30
C LEU A 114 12.56 -30.43 -6.22
N ALA A 115 13.77 -30.20 -5.72
CA ALA A 115 14.76 -31.26 -5.52
C ALA A 115 14.32 -32.24 -4.42
N GLU A 116 13.79 -31.72 -3.29
CA GLU A 116 13.24 -32.55 -2.21
C GLU A 116 12.06 -33.41 -2.68
N TYR A 117 11.11 -32.83 -3.44
CA TYR A 117 9.99 -33.57 -4.01
C TYR A 117 10.44 -34.72 -4.92
N LYS A 118 11.50 -34.52 -5.73
CA LYS A 118 12.05 -35.57 -6.59
C LYS A 118 12.72 -36.69 -5.78
N ASN A 119 13.45 -36.34 -4.72
CA ASN A 119 14.14 -37.30 -3.86
C ASN A 119 13.14 -38.17 -3.07
N GLN A 120 12.09 -37.57 -2.49
CA GLN A 120 11.03 -38.32 -1.80
C GLN A 120 10.25 -39.25 -2.75
N SER A 121 10.00 -38.79 -3.98
CA SER A 121 9.35 -39.61 -5.01
C SER A 121 10.22 -40.80 -5.43
N ALA A 122 11.54 -40.62 -5.52
CA ALA A 122 12.50 -41.69 -5.81
C ALA A 122 12.59 -42.73 -4.68
N GLU A 123 12.68 -42.29 -3.42
CA GLU A 123 12.70 -43.20 -2.26
C GLU A 123 11.41 -44.02 -2.12
N SER A 124 10.24 -43.40 -2.39
CA SER A 124 8.94 -44.09 -2.40
C SER A 124 8.78 -45.14 -3.51
N ARG A 125 9.61 -45.07 -4.56
CA ARG A 125 9.65 -46.05 -5.66
C ARG A 125 10.61 -47.19 -5.34
N ILE A 126 11.72 -46.90 -4.65
CA ILE A 126 12.69 -47.92 -4.20
C ILE A 126 12.06 -48.84 -3.15
N SER A 127 11.28 -48.29 -2.20
CA SER A 127 10.61 -49.09 -1.15
C SER A 127 9.49 -50.02 -1.67
N ARG A 128 8.98 -49.78 -2.88
CA ARG A 128 7.98 -50.64 -3.55
C ARG A 128 8.59 -51.70 -4.47
N GLY A 129 9.92 -51.75 -4.60
CA GLY A 129 10.62 -52.52 -5.63
C GLY A 129 11.52 -53.67 -5.16
N LEU A 130 11.48 -54.11 -3.90
CA LEU A 130 12.26 -55.27 -3.45
C LEU A 130 11.44 -56.57 -3.58
N PRO A 131 11.71 -57.45 -4.55
CA PRO A 131 11.20 -58.82 -4.51
C PRO A 131 11.88 -59.54 -3.35
N GLY A 132 11.08 -60.16 -2.49
CA GLY A 132 11.57 -60.91 -1.33
C GLY A 132 12.58 -61.98 -1.74
N MET A 133 13.80 -61.87 -1.20
CA MET A 133 14.73 -63.00 -1.07
C MET A 133 14.06 -64.03 -0.16
N ASN A 134 13.59 -65.13 -0.73
CA ASN A 134 13.26 -66.33 0.04
C ASN A 134 14.58 -67.03 0.42
N PRO A 135 14.86 -67.25 1.71
CA PRO A 135 15.94 -68.13 2.11
C PRO A 135 15.53 -69.58 1.83
N GLU A 136 16.43 -70.35 1.22
CA GLU A 136 16.29 -71.78 0.98
C GLU A 136 15.98 -72.55 2.28
N VAL A 137 15.07 -73.53 2.23
CA VAL A 137 15.11 -74.70 3.12
C VAL A 137 14.66 -75.94 2.34
N SER A 138 15.64 -76.83 2.11
CA SER A 138 15.64 -78.32 2.08
C SER A 138 14.37 -79.08 1.71
#